data_AF-C8VYZ9-F1
#
_entry.id   AF-C8VYZ9-F1
#
_cell.length_a   1.000
_cell.length_b   1.000
_cell.length_c   1.000
_cell.angle_alpha   90.00
_cell.angle_beta   90.00
_cell.angle_gamma   90.00
#
_symmetry.space_group_name_H-M   'P 1'
#
loop_
_entity.id
_entity.type
_entity.pdbx_description
1 polymer ?
#
loop_
_entity_poly.entity_id
_entity_poly.type
_entity_poly.pdbx_seq_one_letter_code
_entity_poly.pdbx_strand_id
1 'polypeptide(L)' 'MSCKNDSNSGNSITVAGKQVEIKELVKASSLEEANNMLKKGYIFVSVYWNTLKSSEEYIFGRLDVGDKPQRRVGFLQD' A
#
# COMPACT_ATOMS: atom_id res chain seq x y z
N MET A 1 -22.71 20.29 21.03
CA MET A 1 -21.47 20.05 20.25
C MET A 1 -21.48 18.59 19.84
N SER A 2 -21.72 18.31 18.56
CA SER A 2 -21.83 16.95 18.05
C SER A 2 -20.51 16.57 17.40
N CYS A 3 -19.77 15.66 18.02
CA CYS A 3 -18.60 15.06 17.41
C CYS A 3 -19.10 14.07 16.37
N LYS A 4 -19.06 14.46 15.08
CA LYS A 4 -19.20 13.51 13.98
C LYS A 4 -17.98 12.59 14.02
N ASN A 5 -18.21 11.35 14.44
CA ASN A 5 -17.28 10.26 14.19
C ASN A 5 -17.30 9.98 12.69
N ASP A 6 -16.45 10.68 11.94
CA ASP A 6 -16.04 10.20 10.63
C ASP A 6 -15.12 9.00 10.86
N SER A 7 -15.73 7.83 11.01
CA SER A 7 -15.04 6.55 10.98
C SER A 7 -14.53 6.31 9.56
N ASN A 8 -13.53 7.10 9.15
CA ASN A 8 -12.78 6.85 7.93
C ASN A 8 -11.70 5.80 8.24
N SER A 9 -12.15 4.56 8.46
CA SER A 9 -11.29 3.37 8.51
C SER A 9 -10.95 2.93 7.07
N GLY A 10 -10.45 3.86 6.26
CA GLY A 10 -10.04 3.61 4.89
C GLY A 10 -8.52 3.62 4.82
N ASN A 11 -7.89 2.46 4.91
CA ASN A 11 -6.45 2.29 4.66
C ASN A 11 -6.15 2.39 3.13
N SER A 12 -6.63 3.44 2.46
CA SER A 12 -6.45 3.64 1.03
C SER A 12 -5.41 4.72 0.78
N ILE A 13 -4.31 4.37 0.12
CA ILE A 13 -3.33 5.34 -0.38
C ILE A 13 -3.74 5.66 -1.82
N THR A 14 -3.95 6.94 -2.12
CA THR A 14 -4.32 7.36 -3.48
C THR A 14 -3.06 7.78 -4.23
N VAL A 15 -2.68 7.04 -5.27
CA VAL A 15 -1.55 7.38 -6.14
C VAL A 15 -2.10 7.72 -7.53
N ALA A 16 -1.88 8.96 -7.99
CA ALA A 16 -2.28 9.43 -9.32
C ALA A 16 -3.76 9.18 -9.69
N GLY A 17 -4.68 9.42 -8.75
CA GLY A 17 -6.13 9.26 -8.98
C GLY A 17 -6.62 7.80 -9.00
N LYS A 18 -5.74 6.82 -8.78
CA LYS A 18 -6.12 5.44 -8.48
C LYS A 18 -6.14 5.25 -6.98
N GLN A 19 -7.30 4.89 -6.44
CA GLN A 19 -7.38 4.31 -5.09
C GLN A 19 -6.65 2.98 -5.13
N VAL A 20 -5.57 2.89 -4.37
CA VAL A 20 -4.79 1.68 -4.18
C VAL A 20 -4.97 1.27 -2.73
N GLU A 21 -5.46 0.05 -2.53
CA GLU A 21 -5.60 -0.53 -1.20
C GLU A 21 -4.40 -1.43 -0.92
N ILE A 22 -3.78 -1.23 0.25
CA ILE A 22 -2.73 -2.12 0.75
C ILE A 22 -3.44 -3.33 1.37
N LYS A 23 -3.25 -4.51 0.79
CA LYS A 23 -3.82 -5.75 1.32
C LYS A 23 -3.06 -6.27 2.54
N GLU A 24 -1.75 -6.16 2.49
CA GLU A 24 -0.86 -6.76 3.49
C GLU A 24 0.29 -5.82 3.79
N LEU A 25 0.58 -5.67 5.08
CA LEU A 25 1.78 -5.01 5.59
C LEU A 25 2.72 -6.07 6.14
N VAL A 26 3.97 -6.04 5.67
CA VAL A 26 5.02 -6.97 6.07
C VAL A 26 6.20 -6.15 6.58
N LYS A 27 6.83 -6.62 7.65
CA LYS A 27 8.06 -6.04 8.19
C LYS A 27 9.26 -6.86 7.73
N ALA A 28 10.34 -6.18 7.39
CA ALA A 28 11.65 -6.76 7.15
C ALA A 28 12.63 -6.23 8.18
N SER A 29 13.48 -7.11 8.69
CA SER A 29 14.42 -6.81 9.79
C SER A 29 15.87 -6.65 9.33
N SER A 30 16.15 -6.96 8.06
CA SER A 30 17.46 -6.78 7.45
C SER A 30 17.34 -6.15 6.06
N LEU A 31 18.43 -5.53 5.60
CA LEU A 31 18.52 -4.93 4.28
C LEU A 31 18.40 -5.98 3.16
N GLU A 32 18.93 -7.18 3.37
CA GLU A 32 18.79 -8.29 2.40
C GLU A 32 17.34 -8.73 2.25
N GLU A 33 16.61 -8.84 3.37
CA GLU A 33 15.20 -9.21 3.38
C GLU A 33 14.36 -8.12 2.68
N ALA A 34 14.62 -6.85 2.98
CA ALA A 34 14.01 -5.70 2.32
C ALA A 34 14.22 -5.72 0.80
N ASN A 35 15.46 -5.96 0.35
CA ASN A 35 15.78 -6.06 -1.08
C ASN A 35 15.07 -7.24 -1.76
N ASN A 36 14.89 -8.36 -1.05
CA ASN A 36 14.13 -9.49 -1.57
C ASN A 36 12.63 -9.19 -1.67
N MET A 37 12.07 -8.42 -0.72
CA MET A 37 10.67 -7.98 -0.77
C MET A 37 10.40 -7.07 -1.97
N LEU A 38 11.32 -6.14 -2.26
CA LEU A 38 11.26 -5.29 -3.46
C LEU A 38 11.25 -6.11 -4.75
N LYS A 39 12.11 -7.15 -4.85
CA LYS A 39 12.13 -8.07 -6.01
C LYS A 39 10.84 -8.85 -6.17
N LYS A 40 10.13 -9.13 -5.09
CA LYS A 40 8.82 -9.82 -5.08
C LYS A 40 7.65 -8.89 -5.41
N GLY A 41 7.90 -7.60 -5.66
CA GLY A 41 6.87 -6.63 -6.02
C GLY A 41 6.16 -5.99 -4.83
N TYR A 42 6.73 -6.09 -3.62
CA TYR A 42 6.27 -5.29 -2.49
C TYR A 42 6.76 -3.84 -2.63
N ILE A 43 5.98 -2.91 -2.09
CA ILE A 43 6.28 -1.48 -2.12
C ILE A 43 6.78 -1.03 -0.77
N PHE A 44 7.85 -0.24 -0.76
CA PHE A 44 8.34 0.39 0.46
C PHE A 44 7.33 1.45 0.96
N VAL A 45 6.94 1.35 2.23
CA VAL A 45 5.99 2.27 2.86
C VAL A 45 6.71 3.21 3.82
N SER A 46 7.49 2.66 4.76
CA SER A 46 8.23 3.44 5.75
C SER A 46 9.32 2.62 6.43
N VAL A 47 10.21 3.29 7.15
CA VAL A 47 11.22 2.68 8.02
C VAL A 47 11.11 3.31 9.40
N TYR A 48 11.34 2.53 10.45
CA TYR A 48 11.40 3.04 11.81
C TYR A 48 12.51 2.37 12.60
N TRP A 49 13.04 3.10 13.59
CA TRP A 49 14.03 2.58 14.52
C TRP A 49 13.33 1.87 15.67
N ASN A 50 13.56 0.56 15.82
CA ASN A 50 13.04 -0.21 16.95
C ASN A 50 14.02 -0.10 18.13
N THR A 51 13.65 0.66 19.16
CA THR A 51 14.48 0.87 20.36
C THR A 51 14.64 -0.39 21.21
N LEU A 52 13.72 -1.35 21.13
CA LEU A 52 13.78 -2.60 21.91
C LEU A 52 14.80 -3.59 21.33
N LYS A 53 14.96 -3.59 20.01
CA LYS A 53 15.89 -4.48 19.29
C LYS A 53 17.18 -3.77 18.86
N SER A 54 17.25 -2.45 19.04
CA SER A 54 18.34 -1.61 18.54
C SER A 54 18.61 -1.83 17.05
N SER A 55 17.56 -1.91 16.25
CA SER A 55 17.63 -2.21 14.81
C SER A 55 16.62 -1.41 14.00
N GLU A 56 16.96 -1.18 12.73
CA GLU A 56 16.03 -0.63 11.74
C GLU A 56 15.03 -1.70 11.30
N GLU A 57 13.74 -1.37 11.34
CA GLU A 57 12.70 -2.22 10.77
C GLU A 57 12.04 -1.50 9.59
N TYR A 58 11.95 -2.21 8.47
CA TYR A 58 11.44 -1.70 7.20
C TYR A 58 10.02 -2.22 6.99
N ILE A 59 9.08 -1.35 6.63
CA ILE A 59 7.68 -1.69 6.40
C ILE A 59 7.40 -1.69 4.90
N PHE A 60 6.88 -2.80 4.42
CA PHE A 60 6.50 -3.04 3.05
C PHE A 60 5.01 -3.31 2.93
N GLY A 61 4.40 -2.81 1.85
CA GLY A 61 3.00 -3.02 1.52
C GLY A 61 2.86 -3.82 0.24
N ARG A 62 1.93 -4.78 0.21
CA ARG A 62 1.48 -5.42 -1.03
C ARG A 62 0.22 -4.72 -1.53
N LEU A 63 0.26 -4.25 -2.77
CA LEU A 63 -0.89 -3.64 -3.40
C LEU A 63 -1.80 -4.70 -4.01
N ASP A 64 -3.11 -4.48 -3.94
CA ASP A 64 -4.04 -5.10 -4.86
C ASP A 64 -4.24 -4.16 -6.04
N VAL A 65 -3.64 -4.49 -7.18
CA VAL A 65 -4.03 -3.85 -8.43
C VAL A 65 -5.32 -4.55 -8.85
N GLY A 66 -6.45 -4.11 -8.31
CA GLY A 66 -7.74 -4.53 -8.83
C GLY A 66 -7.76 -4.24 -10.32
N ASP A 67 -7.82 -5.29 -11.14
CA ASP A 67 -8.00 -5.22 -12.59
C ASP A 67 -9.34 -4.55 -12.88
N LYS A 68 -9.37 -3.22 -12.79
CA LYS A 68 -10.51 -2.44 -13.29
C LYS A 68 -10.46 -2.61 -14.81
N PRO A 69 -11.48 -3.20 -15.44
CA PRO A 69 -11.48 -3.40 -16.89
C PRO A 69 -11.24 -2.05 -17.55
N GLN A 70 -10.30 -2.02 -18.50
CA GLN A 70 -10.06 -0.84 -19.32
C GLN A 70 -11.41 -0.40 -19.90
N ARG A 71 -11.90 0.78 -19.51
CA ARG A 71 -13.10 1.37 -20.08
C ARG A 71 -12.89 1.44 -21.59
N ARG A 72 -13.62 0.62 -22.34
CA ARG A 72 -13.66 0.72 -23.80
C ARG A 72 -14.32 2.05 -24.13
N VAL A 73 -13.52 3.04 -24.46
CA VAL A 73 -13.99 4.27 -25.10
C VAL A 73 -14.20 3.94 -26.58
N GLY A 74 -15.45 3.78 -26.96
CA GLY A 74 -15.88 3.57 -28.34
C GLY A 74 -17.29 4.10 -28.50
N PHE A 75 -17.59 4.67 -29.65
CA PHE A 75 -18.95 5.08 -29.98
C PHE A 75 -19.76 3.82 -30.29
N LEU A 76 -20.92 3.64 -29.64
CA LEU A 76 -21.91 2.69 -30.13
C LEU A 76 -22.39 3.23 -31.48
N GLN A 77 -22.11 2.49 -32.54
CA GLN A 77 -22.64 2.69 -33.86
C GLN A 77 -23.66 1.57 -34.06
N ASP A 78 -24.94 1.91 -34.02
CA ASP A 78 -26.03 1.40 -34.86
C ASP A 78 -27.24 2.34 -34.68
#